data_AF-A0A972ZTK4-F1
#
_entry.id   AF-A0A972ZTK4-F1
#
_cell.length_a   1.000
_cell.length_b   1.000
_cell.length_c   1.000
_cell.angle_alpha   90.00
_cell.angle_beta   90.00
_cell.angle_gamma   90.00
#
_symmetry.space_group_name_H-M   'P 1'
#
loop_
_entity.id
_entity.type
_entity.pdbx_description
1 polymer ?
#
loop_
_entity_poly.entity_id
_entity_poly.type
_entity_poly.pdbx_seq_one_letter_code
_entity_poly.pdbx_strand_id
1 'polypeptide(L)'
;MPEGKKTQEEKLPIGPPLKVLDHRTISKGFGWWSAVVLIESWGNKRLCLYLWQKSDAGWKRKQKYTIHSQERWRLISGSIDELLDELQ
;
A
#
# COMPACT_ATOMS: atom_id res chain seq x y z
N MET A 1 -20.41 -16.66 -25.75
CA MET A 1 -20.29 -16.04 -24.41
C MET A 1 -18.82 -15.76 -24.18
N PRO A 2 -18.35 -14.51 -24.00
CA PRO A 2 -16.93 -14.31 -23.76
C PRO A 2 -16.60 -14.58 -22.30
N GLU A 3 -15.61 -15.44 -22.12
CA GLU A 3 -15.04 -15.88 -20.86
C GLU A 3 -14.50 -14.66 -20.08
N GLY A 4 -15.04 -14.44 -18.88
CA GLY A 4 -14.51 -13.44 -17.97
C GLY A 4 -13.06 -13.78 -17.62
N LYS A 5 -12.12 -12.93 -18.07
CA LYS A 5 -10.72 -12.96 -17.62
C LYS A 5 -10.71 -12.97 -16.10
N LYS A 6 -10.36 -14.12 -15.51
CA LYS A 6 -9.96 -14.18 -14.10
C LYS A 6 -8.63 -13.43 -13.99
N THR A 7 -8.69 -12.14 -13.67
CA THR A 7 -7.52 -11.38 -13.24
C THR A 7 -6.97 -12.09 -12.02
N GLN A 8 -5.90 -12.86 -12.19
CA GLN A 8 -5.15 -13.38 -11.04
C GLN A 8 -4.64 -12.15 -10.29
N GLU A 9 -5.24 -11.86 -9.13
CA GLU A 9 -4.77 -10.79 -8.26
C GLU A 9 -3.34 -11.14 -7.84
N GLU A 10 -2.37 -10.44 -8.44
CA GLU A 10 -0.96 -10.60 -8.10
C GLU A 10 -0.79 -10.25 -6.63
N LYS A 11 -0.35 -11.23 -5.83
CA LYS A 11 -0.19 -11.06 -4.38
C LYS A 11 0.82 -9.96 -4.10
N LEU A 12 0.51 -9.12 -3.10
CA LEU A 12 1.45 -8.10 -2.62
C LEU A 12 2.76 -8.75 -2.16
N PRO A 13 3.93 -8.12 -2.42
CA PRO A 13 5.23 -8.61 -1.98
C PRO A 13 5.45 -8.30 -0.48
N ILE A 14 4.59 -8.92 0.34
CA ILE A 14 4.59 -8.87 1.81
C ILE A 14 4.62 -10.32 2.30
N GLY A 15 5.69 -10.67 3.01
CA GLY A 15 5.85 -11.99 3.61
C GLY A 15 5.49 -12.03 5.10
N PRO A 16 5.44 -13.25 5.68
CA PRO A 16 5.35 -13.44 7.13
C PRO A 16 6.40 -12.63 7.91
N PRO A 17 6.12 -12.20 9.16
CA PRO A 17 4.95 -12.54 9.99
C PRO A 17 3.70 -11.67 9.72
N LEU A 18 3.75 -10.81 8.70
CA LEU A 18 2.65 -9.89 8.40
C LEU A 18 1.56 -10.61 7.61
N LYS A 19 0.33 -10.60 8.14
CA LYS A 19 -0.85 -11.09 7.44
C LYS A 19 -1.55 -9.92 6.76
N VAL A 20 -1.73 -9.98 5.44
CA VAL A 20 -2.51 -8.99 4.70
C VAL A 20 -4.00 -9.29 4.91
N LEU A 21 -4.75 -8.30 5.41
CA LEU A 21 -6.20 -8.39 5.61
C LEU A 21 -6.99 -7.81 4.43
N ASP A 22 -6.57 -6.65 3.92
CA ASP A 22 -7.12 -6.00 2.72
C ASP A 22 -6.04 -5.09 2.10
N HIS A 23 -6.21 -4.71 0.84
CA HIS A 23 -5.35 -3.72 0.19
C HIS A 23 -6.05 -2.96 -0.94
N ARG A 24 -5.52 -1.77 -1.22
CA ARG A 24 -5.89 -0.94 -2.38
C ARG A 24 -4.61 -0.50 -3.09
N THR A 25 -4.41 -0.96 -4.31
CA THR A 25 -3.31 -0.48 -5.16
C THR A 25 -3.63 0.94 -5.62
N ILE A 26 -2.72 1.88 -5.37
CA ILE A 26 -2.84 3.28 -5.84
C ILE A 26 -2.31 3.36 -7.27
N SER A 27 -1.12 2.80 -7.52
CA SER A 27 -0.52 2.76 -8.85
C SER A 27 0.37 1.54 -9.02
N LYS A 28 0.43 1.02 -10.25
CA LYS A 28 1.36 -0.04 -10.62
C LYS A 28 1.76 0.12 -12.09
N GLY A 29 3.04 0.36 -12.35
CA GLY A 29 3.56 0.61 -13.68
C GLY A 29 5.00 1.09 -13.65
N PHE A 30 5.70 1.02 -14.79
CA PHE A 30 7.09 1.52 -14.93
C PHE A 30 8.06 0.99 -13.87
N GLY A 31 7.86 -0.24 -13.41
CA GLY A 31 8.68 -0.84 -12.35
C GLY A 31 8.42 -0.28 -10.96
N TRP A 32 7.32 0.44 -10.73
CA TRP A 32 6.88 0.91 -9.42
C TRP A 32 5.51 0.35 -9.08
N TRP A 33 5.30 0.09 -7.79
CA TRP A 33 4.01 -0.34 -7.26
C TRP A 33 3.77 0.36 -5.93
N SER A 34 2.69 1.11 -5.80
CA SER A 34 2.24 1.71 -4.56
C SER A 34 0.88 1.16 -4.15
N ALA A 35 0.71 0.90 -2.85
CA ALA A 35 -0.56 0.41 -2.31
C ALA A 35 -0.74 0.81 -0.84
N VAL A 36 -1.99 1.03 -0.44
CA VAL A 36 -2.39 1.03 0.97
C VAL A 36 -2.77 -0.39 1.34
N VAL A 37 -2.23 -0.88 2.46
CA VAL A 37 -2.38 -2.26 2.89
C VAL A 37 -2.78 -2.28 4.36
N LEU A 38 -3.91 -2.92 4.65
CA LEU A 38 -4.31 -3.27 6.00
C LEU A 38 -3.66 -4.60 6.36
N ILE A 39 -2.80 -4.59 7.36
CA ILE A 39 -2.07 -5.78 7.82
C ILE A 39 -2.39 -6.07 9.29
N GLU A 40 -2.24 -7.33 9.67
CA GLU A 40 -2.23 -7.80 11.04
C GLU A 40 -0.87 -8.40 11.37
N SER A 41 -0.36 -8.08 12.56
CA SER A 41 0.88 -8.64 13.09
C SER A 41 0.71 -8.88 14.57
N TRP A 42 0.80 -10.14 15.02
CA TRP A 42 0.62 -10.54 16.43
C TRP A 42 -0.65 -9.92 17.07
N GLY A 43 -1.79 -10.06 16.39
CA GLY A 43 -3.08 -9.53 16.85
C GLY A 43 -3.29 -8.02 16.71
N ASN A 44 -2.28 -7.27 16.26
CA ASN A 44 -2.38 -5.83 16.07
C ASN A 44 -2.61 -5.48 14.60
N LYS A 45 -3.72 -4.79 14.32
CA LYS A 45 -4.04 -4.27 12.98
C LYS A 45 -3.32 -2.94 12.74
N ARG A 46 -2.77 -2.76 11.54
CA ARG A 46 -2.08 -1.55 11.12
C ARG A 46 -2.39 -1.26 9.67
N LEU A 47 -2.58 0.02 9.34
CA LEU A 47 -2.68 0.46 7.96
C LEU A 47 -1.30 0.95 7.51
N CYS A 48 -0.86 0.54 6.33
CA CYS A 48 0.46 0.88 5.82
C CYS A 48 0.39 1.36 4.37
N LEU A 49 1.07 2.46 4.07
CA LEU A 49 1.37 2.85 2.70
C LEU A 49 2.69 2.21 2.29
N TYR A 50 2.69 1.44 1.21
CA TYR A 50 3.85 0.78 0.66
C TYR A 50 4.22 1.37 -0.69
N LEU A 51 5.53 1.41 -0.96
CA LEU A 51 6.09 1.63 -2.29
C LEU A 51 7.14 0.55 -2.55
N TRP A 52 6.96 -0.18 -3.63
CA TRP A 52 7.90 -1.16 -4.15
C TRP A 52 8.46 -0.72 -5.49
N GLN A 53 9.71 -1.13 -5.75
CA GLN A 53 10.35 -1.00 -7.05
C GLN A 53 10.72 -2.39 -7.57
N LYS A 54 10.49 -2.64 -8.85
CA LYS A 54 10.89 -3.87 -9.52
C LYS A 54 12.42 -3.89 -9.66
N SER A 55 13.00 -5.03 -9.34
CA SER A 55 14.41 -5.36 -9.53
C SER A 55 14.50 -6.70 -10.26
N ASP A 56 15.71 -7.10 -10.66
CA ASP A 56 15.94 -8.40 -11.34
C ASP A 56 15.51 -9.59 -10.48
N ALA A 57 15.54 -9.43 -9.15
CA ALA A 57 15.07 -10.41 -8.18
C ALA A 57 13.59 -10.25 -7.77
N GLY A 58 12.83 -9.39 -8.45
CA GLY A 58 11.41 -9.12 -8.17
C GLY A 58 11.14 -7.80 -7.45
N TRP A 59 9.98 -7.68 -6.81
CA TRP A 59 9.56 -6.45 -6.14
C TRP A 59 10.31 -6.23 -4.81
N LYS A 60 11.06 -5.13 -4.71
CA LYS A 60 11.77 -4.73 -3.49
C LYS A 60 11.07 -3.55 -2.83
N ARG A 61 10.81 -3.64 -1.53
CA ARG A 61 10.23 -2.55 -0.74
C ARG A 61 11.20 -1.37 -0.67
N LYS A 62 10.78 -0.21 -1.16
CA LYS A 62 11.53 1.05 -1.07
C LYS A 62 11.09 1.90 0.08
N GLN A 63 9.78 2.05 0.26
CA GLN A 63 9.22 2.80 1.37
C GLN A 63 8.07 2.04 2.01
N LYS A 64 7.91 2.29 3.31
CA LYS A 64 6.76 1.85 4.10
C LYS A 64 6.48 2.91 5.14
N TYR A 65 5.29 3.47 5.09
CA TYR A 65 4.77 4.33 6.13
C TYR A 65 3.67 3.59 6.89
N THR A 66 3.75 3.56 8.22
CA THR A 66 2.74 2.90 9.07
C THR A 66 1.89 3.96 9.73
N ILE A 67 0.58 3.83 9.60
CA ILE A 67 -0.40 4.68 10.27
C ILE A 67 -0.68 4.05 11.64
N HIS A 68 -0.22 4.72 12.69
CA HIS A 68 -0.23 4.19 14.05
C HIS A 68 -1.58 4.34 14.77
N SER A 69 -2.38 5.35 14.40
CA SER A 69 -3.71 5.60 14.96
C SER A 69 -4.58 6.40 14.00
N GLN A 70 -5.89 6.40 14.24
CA GLN A 70 -6.83 7.24 13.47
C GLN A 70 -6.57 8.73 13.71
N GLU A 71 -6.25 9.13 14.94
CA GLU A 71 -5.91 10.52 15.29
C GLU A 71 -4.66 10.99 14.53
N ARG A 72 -3.62 10.16 14.49
CA ARG A 72 -2.40 10.47 13.73
C ARG A 72 -2.68 10.60 12.25
N TRP A 73 -3.56 9.76 11.70
CA TRP A 73 -3.99 9.89 10.30
C TRP A 73 -4.71 11.20 10.03
N ARG A 74 -5.67 11.60 10.89
CA ARG A 74 -6.41 12.86 10.72
C ARG A 74 -5.50 14.08 10.68
N LEU A 75 -4.47 14.12 11.53
CA LEU A 75 -3.47 15.18 11.49
C LEU A 75 -2.68 15.17 10.18
N ILE A 76 -2.25 13.98 9.72
CA ILE A 76 -1.51 13.84 8.47
C ILE A 76 -2.36 14.26 7.28
N SER A 77 -3.59 13.75 7.17
CA SER A 77 -4.47 14.06 6.05
C SER A 77 -4.82 15.54 6.04
N GLY A 78 -5.12 16.14 7.20
CA GLY A 78 -5.37 17.58 7.28
C GLY A 78 -4.18 18.42 6.79
N SER A 79 -2.96 18.11 7.23
CA SER A 79 -1.76 18.81 6.73
C SER A 79 -1.47 18.53 5.25
N ILE A 80 -1.81 17.35 4.73
CA ILE A 80 -1.71 17.08 3.30
C ILE A 80 -2.70 17.96 2.55
N ASP A 81 -3.97 17.98 2.97
CA ASP A 81 -5.04 18.75 2.34
C ASP A 81 -4.71 20.25 2.32
N GLU A 82 -4.17 20.80 3.42
CA GLU A 82 -3.72 22.20 3.50
C GLU A 82 -2.58 22.52 2.51
N LEU A 83 -1.66 21.59 2.28
CA LEU A 83 -0.51 21.79 1.39
C LEU A 83 -0.79 21.39 -0.06
N LEU A 84 -1.85 20.62 -0.31
CA LEU A 84 -2.25 20.24 -1.68
C LEU A 84 -2.59 21.48 -2.50
N ASP A 85 -3.18 22.51 -1.88
CA ASP A 85 -3.51 23.77 -2.55
C ASP A 85 -2.27 24.54 -3.03
N GLU A 86 -1.11 24.30 -2.43
CA GLU A 86 0.18 24.91 -2.81
C GLU A 86 0.93 24.07 -3.87
N LEU A 87 0.49 22.84 -4.13
CA LEU A 87 1.14 21.90 -5.04
C LEU A 87 0.68 22.15 -6.49
N GLN A 88 1.19 23.21 -7.11
CA GLN A 88 0.99 23.52 -8.54
C GLN A 88 1.93 22.72 -9.46
#